data_AF-A0A507EUL1-F1
#
_entry.id   AF-A0A507EUL1-F1
#
_cell.length_a   1.000
_cell.length_b   1.000
_cell.length_c   1.000
_cell.angle_alpha   90.00
_cell.angle_beta   90.00
_cell.angle_gamma   90.00
#
_symmetry.space_group_name_H-M   'P 1'
#
loop_
_entity.id
_entity.type
_entity.pdbx_description
1 polymer ?
#
loop_
_entity_poly.entity_id
_entity_poly.type
_entity_poly.pdbx_seq_one_letter_code
_entity_poly.pdbx_strand_id
1 'polypeptide(L)'
;MAGGNPFDPYNIAGLKVPRYKVALYGIIGYVALLTGVIQYKKMQPPAPIVYESKEEEGYVKRYIQHMEGELKKPVLVRQPFTGPSFI
;
A
#
# COMPACT_ATOMS: atom_id res chain seq x y z
N MET A 1 13.69 -8.68 37.41
CA MET A 1 14.31 -7.98 36.26
C MET A 1 14.75 -9.04 35.27
N ALA A 2 13.96 -9.29 34.23
CA ALA A 2 14.25 -10.33 33.23
C ALA A 2 15.10 -9.72 32.11
N GLY A 3 16.41 -9.66 32.33
CA GLY A 3 17.35 -9.18 31.33
C GLY A 3 18.74 -9.69 31.66
N GLY A 4 19.09 -10.87 31.18
CA GLY A 4 20.47 -11.35 31.22
C GLY A 4 21.39 -10.42 30.41
N ASN A 5 22.70 -10.53 30.59
CA ASN A 5 23.66 -9.64 29.94
C ASN A 5 23.50 -9.71 28.40
N PRO A 6 23.30 -8.57 27.71
CA PRO A 6 23.10 -8.54 26.25
C PRO A 6 24.33 -9.01 25.46
N PHE A 7 25.51 -9.01 26.08
CA PHE A 7 26.76 -9.49 25.48
C PHE A 7 26.94 -11.01 25.59
N ASP A 8 26.11 -11.70 26.38
CA ASP A 8 26.17 -13.15 26.47
C ASP A 8 25.84 -13.79 25.10
N PRO A 9 26.54 -14.85 24.70
CA PRO A 9 26.22 -15.54 23.45
C PRO A 9 25.08 -16.55 23.63
N TYR A 10 24.19 -16.61 22.64
CA TYR A 10 23.38 -17.79 22.35
C TYR A 10 24.15 -18.74 21.45
N ASN A 11 23.95 -20.05 21.59
CA ASN A 11 24.43 -21.03 20.63
C ASN A 11 23.32 -21.31 19.62
N ILE A 12 23.48 -20.82 18.38
CA ILE A 12 22.49 -20.93 17.30
C ILE A 12 23.18 -21.64 16.15
N ALA A 13 22.67 -22.81 15.74
CA ALA A 13 23.23 -23.61 14.66
C ALA A 13 24.75 -23.88 14.80
N GLY A 14 25.25 -24.06 16.02
CA GLY A 14 26.66 -24.29 16.32
C GLY A 14 27.52 -23.01 16.41
N LEU A 15 26.94 -21.83 16.18
CA LEU A 15 27.61 -20.54 16.27
C LEU A 15 27.24 -19.81 17.57
N LYS A 16 28.25 -19.22 18.23
CA LYS A 16 28.06 -18.34 19.38
C LYS A 16 27.72 -16.93 18.90
N VAL A 17 26.46 -16.52 19.04
CA VAL A 17 25.95 -15.21 18.60
C VAL A 17 25.51 -14.39 19.82
N PRO A 18 26.06 -13.18 20.04
CA PRO A 18 25.63 -12.30 21.14
C PRO A 18 24.13 -12.02 21.11
N ARG A 19 23.48 -11.96 22.28
CA ARG A 19 22.01 -11.77 22.38
C ARG A 19 21.52 -10.54 21.64
N TYR A 20 22.24 -9.41 21.75
CA TYR A 20 21.84 -8.17 21.08
C TYR A 20 21.79 -8.31 19.55
N LYS A 21 22.67 -9.13 18.94
CA LYS A 21 22.65 -9.37 17.49
C LYS A 21 21.43 -10.18 17.09
N VAL A 22 21.06 -11.18 17.91
CA VAL A 22 19.84 -11.97 17.68
C VAL A 22 18.60 -11.09 17.73
N ALA A 23 18.50 -10.21 18.73
CA ALA A 23 17.42 -9.24 18.83
C ALA A 23 17.39 -8.29 17.63
N LEU A 24 18.55 -7.77 17.21
CA LEU A 24 18.69 -6.91 16.04
C LEU A 24 18.18 -7.59 14.77
N TYR A 25 18.60 -8.83 14.50
CA TYR A 25 18.14 -9.58 13.32
C TYR A 25 16.63 -9.86 13.37
N GLY A 26 16.08 -10.12 14.57
CA GLY A 26 14.65 -10.26 14.76
C GLY A 26 13.88 -8.98 14.40
N ILE A 27 14.36 -7.82 14.86
CA ILE A 27 13.76 -6.52 14.54
C ILE A 27 13.83 -6.24 13.03
N ILE A 28 15.00 -6.45 12.41
CA ILE A 28 15.19 -6.24 10.96
C ILE A 28 14.24 -7.15 10.16
N GLY A 29 14.16 -8.43 10.53
CA GLY A 29 13.27 -9.38 9.87
C GLY A 29 11.80 -8.98 9.99
N TYR A 30 11.37 -8.54 11.17
CA TYR A 30 10.00 -8.09 11.39
C TYR A 30 9.66 -6.85 10.55
N VAL A 31 10.54 -5.84 10.53
CA VAL A 31 10.35 -4.63 9.71
C VAL A 31 10.32 -4.96 8.21
N ALA A 32 11.19 -5.86 7.75
CA ALA A 32 11.21 -6.31 6.36
C ALA A 32 9.88 -7.00 5.97
N LEU A 33 9.33 -7.86 6.83
CA LEU A 33 8.05 -8.51 6.57
C LEU A 33 6.90 -7.52 6.51
N LEU A 34 6.83 -6.58 7.47
CA LEU A 34 5.78 -5.55 7.48
C LEU A 34 5.82 -4.67 6.23
N THR A 35 7.02 -4.20 5.87
CA THR A 35 7.20 -3.38 4.68
C THR A 35 6.85 -4.14 3.41
N GLY A 36 7.23 -5.42 3.31
CA GLY A 36 6.82 -6.31 2.23
C GLY A 36 5.30 -6.47 2.12
N VAL A 37 4.60 -6.70 3.24
CA VAL A 37 3.13 -6.81 3.26
C VAL A 37 2.45 -5.51 2.81
N ILE A 38 2.94 -4.36 3.27
CA ILE A 38 2.40 -3.05 2.87
C ILE A 38 2.59 -2.83 1.36
N GLN A 39 3.78 -3.13 0.83
CA GLN A 39 4.05 -3.00 -0.60
C GLN A 39 3.21 -3.96 -1.43
N TYR A 40 3.07 -5.21 -0.98
CA TYR A 40 2.22 -6.20 -1.64
C TYR A 40 0.77 -5.73 -1.72
N LYS A 41 0.20 -5.23 -0.61
CA LYS A 41 -1.16 -4.65 -0.62
C LYS A 41 -1.30 -3.44 -1.53
N LYS A 42 -0.27 -2.60 -1.67
CA LYS A 42 -0.28 -1.46 -2.59
C LYS A 42 -0.23 -1.87 -4.07
N MET A 43 0.40 -3.01 -4.37
CA MET A 43 0.48 -3.54 -5.73
C MET A 43 -0.74 -4.38 -6.13
N GLN A 44 -1.61 -4.74 -5.17
CA GLN A 44 -2.84 -5.44 -5.50
C GLN A 44 -3.74 -4.53 -6.34
N PRO A 45 -4.27 -5.03 -7.48
CA PRO A 45 -5.23 -4.27 -8.24
C PRO A 45 -6.46 -3.98 -7.37
N PRO A 46 -7.07 -2.79 -7.49
CA PRO A 46 -8.33 -2.52 -6.82
C PRO A 46 -9.37 -3.56 -7.25
N ALA A 47 -10.29 -3.89 -6.35
CA ALA A 47 -11.37 -4.83 -6.65
C ALA A 47 -12.10 -4.38 -7.94
N PRO A 48 -12.47 -5.32 -8.84
CA PRO A 48 -13.21 -4.98 -10.04
C PRO A 48 -14.47 -4.19 -9.68
N ILE A 49 -14.68 -3.06 -10.34
CA ILE A 49 -15.93 -2.30 -10.20
C ILE A 49 -17.03 -3.15 -10.86
N VAL A 50 -18.02 -3.55 -10.06
CA VAL A 50 -19.22 -4.23 -10.55
C VAL A 50 -20.22 -3.14 -10.92
N TYR A 51 -20.78 -3.23 -12.13
CA TYR A 51 -21.77 -2.29 -12.64
C TYR A 51 -23.13 -2.98 -12.71
N GLU A 52 -24.19 -2.27 -12.35
CA GLU A 52 -25.55 -2.80 -12.41
C GLU A 52 -26.10 -2.75 -13.84
N SER A 53 -25.63 -1.79 -14.66
CA SER A 53 -26.07 -1.60 -16.04
C SER A 53 -24.96 -1.12 -16.99
N LYS A 54 -25.16 -1.31 -18.30
CA LYS A 54 -24.25 -0.78 -19.34
C LYS A 54 -24.22 0.75 -19.41
N GLU A 55 -25.30 1.41 -18.98
CA GLU A 55 -25.37 2.87 -18.94
C GLU A 55 -24.51 3.44 -17.81
N GLU A 56 -24.57 2.81 -16.64
CA GLU A 56 -23.73 3.12 -15.49
C GLU A 56 -22.24 2.93 -15.82
N GLU A 57 -21.88 1.83 -16.50
CA GLU A 57 -20.53 1.62 -17.04
C GLU A 57 -20.06 2.81 -17.89
N GLY A 58 -20.91 3.25 -18.82
CA GLY A 58 -20.61 4.36 -19.71
C GLY A 58 -20.48 5.69 -18.98
N TYR A 59 -21.26 5.91 -17.92
CA TYR A 59 -21.18 7.09 -17.07
C TYR A 59 -19.88 7.10 -16.26
N VAL A 60 -19.57 6.01 -15.56
CA VAL A 60 -18.38 5.89 -14.70
C VAL A 60 -17.10 6.04 -15.51
N LYS A 61 -17.00 5.40 -16.68
CA LYS A 61 -15.84 5.52 -17.58
C LYS A 61 -15.61 6.97 -18.01
N ARG A 62 -16.68 7.70 -18.37
CA ARG A 62 -16.60 9.13 -18.76
C ARG A 62 -16.22 10.03 -17.59
N TYR A 63 -16.77 9.77 -16.41
CA TYR A 63 -16.42 10.51 -15.19
C TYR A 63 -14.95 10.36 -14.84
N ILE A 64 -14.41 9.13 -14.86
CA ILE A 64 -12.99 8.86 -14.56
C ILE A 64 -12.09 9.61 -15.55
N GLN A 65 -12.37 9.52 -16.86
CA GLN A 65 -11.60 10.22 -17.89
C GLN A 65 -11.61 11.75 -17.71
N HIS A 66 -12.78 12.31 -17.38
CA HIS A 66 -12.90 13.73 -17.10
C HIS A 66 -12.05 14.13 -15.89
N MET A 67 -12.17 13.40 -14.78
CA MET A 67 -11.40 13.68 -13.56
C MET A 67 -9.88 13.59 -13.79
N GLU A 68 -9.42 12.60 -14.56
CA GLU A 68 -8.00 12.48 -14.95
C GLU A 68 -7.53 13.67 -15.81
N GLY A 69 -8.39 14.18 -16.69
CA GLY A 69 -8.13 15.39 -17.47
C GLY A 69 -8.05 16.65 -16.60
N GLU A 70 -9.00 16.81 -15.67
CA GLU A 70 -9.08 17.95 -14.75
C GLU A 70 -7.93 17.96 -13.73
N LEU A 71 -7.46 16.79 -13.29
CA LEU A 71 -6.31 16.66 -12.40
C LEU A 71 -5.04 17.30 -12.98
N LYS A 72 -4.88 17.29 -14.32
CA LYS A 72 -3.76 17.92 -15.03
C LYS A 72 -3.87 19.44 -15.11
N LYS A 73 -5.06 20.00 -14.89
CA LYS A 73 -5.31 21.45 -14.93
C LYS A 73 -5.02 22.10 -13.56
N PRO A 74 -4.58 23.38 -13.54
CA PRO A 74 -4.49 24.15 -12.31
C PRO A 74 -5.88 24.29 -11.66
N VAL A 75 -5.93 24.26 -10.33
CA VAL A 75 -7.18 24.16 -9.53
C VAL A 75 -8.23 25.20 -9.94
N LEU A 76 -7.81 26.43 -10.24
CA LEU A 76 -8.69 27.54 -10.60
C LEU A 76 -9.39 27.38 -11.95
N VAL A 77 -8.89 26.51 -12.82
CA VAL A 77 -9.41 26.26 -14.19
C VAL A 77 -10.18 24.94 -14.24
N ARG A 78 -10.29 24.23 -13.11
CA ARG A 78 -10.99 22.95 -13.08
C ARG A 78 -12.48 23.13 -13.24
N GLN A 79 -13.10 22.28 -14.04
CA GLN A 79 -14.54 22.30 -14.28
C GLN A 79 -15.21 21.09 -13.60
N PRO A 80 -16.45 21.24 -13.11
CA PRO A 80 -17.21 20.11 -12.60
C PRO A 80 -17.62 19.19 -13.76
N PHE A 81 -17.74 17.88 -13.48
CA PHE A 81 -18.24 16.94 -14.47
C PHE A 81 -19.71 17.23 -14.75
N THR A 82 -20.00 17.69 -15.96
CA THR A 82 -21.36 17.72 -16.49
C THR A 82 -21.61 16.34 -17.09
N GLY A 83 -22.48 15.53 -16.45
CA GLY A 83 -22.89 14.20 -16.94
C GLY A 83 -23.55 14.24 -18.33
N PRO A 84 -24.19 13.16 -18.81
CA PRO A 84 -24.81 13.19 -20.13
C PRO A 84 -25.85 14.31 -20.17
N SER A 85 -25.50 15.39 -20.87
CA SER A 85 -26.47 16.37 -21.34
C SER A 85 -27.45 15.61 -22.21
N PHE A 86 -28.72 15.56 -21.81
CA PHE A 86 -29.79 15.33 -22.76
C PHE A 86 -29.64 16.36 -23.88
N ILE A 87 -29.23 15.91 -25.07
CA ILE A 87 -29.49 16.54 -26.36
C ILE A 87 -29.98 15.41 -27.26
#